data_AF-A0A6I9SVC9-F1
#
_entry.id   AF-A0A6I9SVC9-F1
#
_cell.length_a   1.000
_cell.length_b   1.000
_cell.length_c   1.000
_cell.angle_alpha   90.00
_cell.angle_beta   90.00
_cell.angle_gamma   90.00
#
_symmetry.space_group_name_H-M   'P 1'
#
loop_
_entity.id
_entity.type
_entity.pdbx_description
1 polymer ?
#
loop_
_entity_poly.entity_id
_entity_poly.type
_entity_poly.pdbx_seq_one_letter_code
_entity_poly.pdbx_strand_id
1 'polypeptide(L)' 'MNWVQRKIYLYNVTFGLYMLDWWERYLFNTLVIVLMWFVFYNSSRYVADFCKSGH' A
#
# COMPACT_ATOMS: atom_id res chain seq x y z
N MET A 1 -15.76 5.53 32.10
CA MET A 1 -15.15 5.48 30.75
C MET A 1 -14.15 4.33 30.71
N ASN A 2 -14.57 3.18 30.16
CA ASN A 2 -13.83 1.92 30.26
C ASN A 2 -12.47 2.01 29.57
N TRP A 3 -11.39 2.07 30.37
CA TRP A 3 -10.01 2.03 29.90
C TRP A 3 -9.73 0.83 28.97
N VAL A 4 -10.49 -0.25 29.15
CA VAL A 4 -10.53 -1.44 28.29
C VAL A 4 -10.95 -1.12 26.84
N GLN A 5 -11.96 -0.27 26.64
CA GLN A 5 -12.42 0.12 25.28
C GLN A 5 -11.33 0.91 24.53
N ARG A 6 -10.57 1.73 25.25
CA ARG A 6 -9.44 2.49 24.68
C ARG A 6 -8.32 1.56 24.24
N LYS A 7 -8.01 0.53 25.04
CA LYS A 7 -7.08 -0.52 24.61
C LYS A 7 -7.58 -1.24 23.37
N ILE A 8 -8.85 -1.67 23.35
CA ILE A 8 -9.45 -2.34 22.19
C ILE A 8 -9.36 -1.47 20.93
N TYR A 9 -9.63 -0.16 21.01
CA TYR A 9 -9.50 0.75 19.88
C TYR A 9 -8.05 0.87 19.36
N LEU A 10 -7.08 0.99 20.27
CA LEU A 10 -5.65 1.00 19.92
C LEU A 10 -5.18 -0.33 19.33
N TYR A 11 -5.69 -1.47 19.84
CA TYR A 11 -5.46 -2.77 19.25
C TYR A 11 -6.10 -2.87 17.86
N ASN A 12 -7.31 -2.38 17.66
CA ASN A 12 -7.97 -2.39 16.35
C ASN A 12 -7.26 -1.50 15.32
N VAL A 13 -6.71 -0.36 15.74
CA VAL A 13 -6.00 0.58 14.84
C VAL A 13 -4.57 0.12 14.52
N THR A 14 -3.88 -0.54 15.46
CA THR A 14 -2.52 -1.05 15.27
C THR A 14 -2.54 -2.41 14.59
N PHE A 15 -3.49 -3.26 14.98
CA PHE A 15 -3.70 -4.54 14.35
C PHE A 15 -4.50 -4.40 13.05
N GLY A 16 -5.24 -3.33 12.72
CA GLY A 16 -5.94 -3.23 11.43
C GLY A 16 -5.07 -3.43 10.17
N LEU A 17 -3.77 -3.10 10.24
CA LEU A 17 -2.77 -3.40 9.20
C LEU A 17 -2.14 -4.81 9.33
N TYR A 18 -2.25 -5.42 10.51
CA TYR A 18 -1.76 -6.75 10.92
C TYR A 18 -2.89 -7.79 11.18
N MET A 19 -4.15 -7.45 10.91
CA MET A 19 -5.39 -8.20 11.21
C MET A 19 -5.84 -9.01 10.01
N LEU A 20 -5.37 -8.65 8.82
CA LEU A 20 -5.52 -9.49 7.64
C LEU A 20 -4.94 -10.86 7.98
N ASP A 21 -5.71 -11.91 7.69
CA ASP A 21 -5.22 -13.28 7.76
C ASP A 21 -3.87 -13.36 7.03
N TRP A 22 -2.99 -14.27 7.45
CA TRP A 22 -1.64 -14.37 6.89
C TRP A 22 -1.66 -14.40 5.35
N TRP A 23 -2.70 -14.97 4.76
CA TRP A 23 -2.93 -14.97 3.32
C TRP A 23 -3.31 -13.60 2.76
N GLU A 24 -4.23 -12.89 3.40
CA GLU A 24 -4.68 -11.58 2.97
C GLU A 24 -3.55 -10.53 3.05
N ARG A 25 -2.68 -10.64 4.05
CA ARG A 25 -1.51 -9.77 4.19
C ARG A 25 -0.51 -9.97 3.04
N TYR A 26 -0.36 -11.21 2.58
CA TYR A 26 0.45 -11.54 1.40
C TYR A 26 -0.17 -10.98 0.11
N LEU A 27 -1.49 -11.08 -0.02
CA LEU A 27 -2.26 -10.51 -1.12
C LEU A 27 -2.12 -8.98 -1.18
N PHE A 28 -2.32 -8.30 -0.05
CA PHE A 28 -2.25 -6.84 0.04
C PHE A 28 -0.84 -6.32 -0.29
N ASN A 29 0.21 -6.97 0.25
CA ASN A 29 1.58 -6.59 -0.04
C ASN A 29 1.93 -6.80 -1.52
N THR A 30 1.47 -7.91 -2.12
CA THR A 30 1.64 -8.18 -3.55
C THR A 30 0.91 -7.14 -4.40
N LEU A 31 -0.33 -6.77 -4.05
CA LEU A 31 -1.09 -5.74 -4.75
C LEU A 31 -0.39 -4.38 -4.70
N VAL A 32 0.15 -3.99 -3.55
CA VAL A 32 0.91 -2.73 -3.40
C VAL A 32 2.17 -2.73 -4.26
N ILE A 33 2.93 -3.83 -4.28
CA ILE A 33 4.13 -3.97 -5.12
C ILE A 33 3.77 -3.87 -6.61
N VAL A 34 2.71 -4.55 -7.05
CA VAL A 34 2.25 -4.52 -8.44
C VAL A 34 1.76 -3.11 -8.84
N LEU A 35 1.01 -2.45 -7.96
CA LEU A 35 0.56 -1.06 -8.17
C LEU A 35 1.75 -0.11 -8.30
N MET A 36 2.72 -0.22 -7.40
CA MET A 36 3.91 0.62 -7.41
C MET A 36 4.73 0.40 -8.69
N TRP A 37 4.89 -0.85 -9.11
CA TRP A 37 5.51 -1.20 -10.39
C TRP A 37 4.75 -0.61 -11.58
N PHE A 38 3.42 -0.71 -11.58
CA PHE A 38 2.58 -0.17 -12.65
C PHE A 38 2.71 1.34 -12.78
N VAL A 39 2.73 2.06 -11.65
CA VAL A 39 2.94 3.51 -11.64
C VAL A 39 4.35 3.85 -12.11
N PHE A 40 5.38 3.13 -11.68
CA PHE A 40 6.75 3.35 -12.16
C PHE A 40 6.89 3.08 -13.67
N TYR A 41 6.29 2.02 -14.19
CA TYR A 41 6.31 1.70 -15.61
C TYR A 41 5.59 2.78 -16.44
N ASN A 42 4.42 3.23 -16.00
CA ASN A 42 3.70 4.32 -16.67
C ASN A 42 4.48 5.64 -16.59
N SER A 43 4.93 6.04 -15.40
CA SER A 43 5.70 7.26 -15.19
C SER A 43 7.00 7.26 -15.98
N SER A 44 7.73 6.14 -16.01
CA SER A 44 8.94 6.02 -16.83
C SER A 44 8.65 6.12 -18.31
N ARG A 45 7.52 5.57 -18.80
CA ARG A 45 7.09 5.73 -20.19
C ARG A 45 6.76 7.19 -20.51
N TYR A 46 6.02 7.89 -19.64
CA TYR A 46 5.71 9.31 -19.81
C TYR A 46 6.98 10.18 -19.81
N VAL A 47 7.91 9.91 -18.88
CA VAL A 47 9.20 10.62 -18.82
C VAL A 47 10.06 10.31 -20.03
N ALA A 48 10.11 9.06 -20.49
CA ALA A 48 10.86 8.66 -21.68
C ALA A 48 10.31 9.33 -22.94
N ASP A 49 8.99 9.45 -23.07
CA ASP A 49 8.33 10.13 -24.19
C ASP A 49 8.63 11.64 -24.17
N PHE A 50 8.56 12.28 -23.00
CA PHE A 50 8.96 13.68 -22.81
C PHE A 50 10.44 13.93 -23.14
N CYS A 51 11.35 13.06 -22.68
CA CYS A 51 12.77 13.16 -22.99
C CYS A 51 13.06 12.93 -24.48
N LYS A 52 12.25 12.11 -25.18
CA LYS A 52 12.43 11.84 -26.61
C LYS A 52 11.86 12.94 -27.49
N SER A 53 10.84 13.66 -27.05
CA SER A 53 10.25 14.80 -27.77
C SER A 53 10.96 16.14 -27.51
N GLY A 54 11.86 16.20 -26.53
CA GLY A 54 12.63 17.40 -26.18
C GLY A 54 14.00 17.54 -26.86
N HIS A 55 14.34 16.66 -27.79
CA HIS A 55 15.56 16.69 -28.62
C HIS A 55 15.18 16.69 -30.10
#